data_AF-A0A0D9XRI5-F1
#
_entry.id   AF-A0A0D9XRI5-F1
#
_cell.length_a   1.000
_cell.length_b   1.000
_cell.length_c   1.000
_cell.angle_alpha   90.00
_cell.angle_beta   90.00
_cell.angle_gamma   90.00
#
_symmetry.space_group_name_H-M   'P 1'
#
loop_
_entity.id
_entity.type
_entity.pdbx_description
1 polymer ?
#
loop_
_entity_poly.entity_id
_entity_poly.type
_entity_poly.pdbx_seq_one_letter_code
_entity_poly.pdbx_strand_id
1 'polypeptide(L)'
;MSRDPLVVGHVVGDIMDPFITTASLRVFYNSKEMTNGSELKPSQVLNQPRIHIEGHDMRTLYTLVMVDPDAPSPSNPTKREYLHWQRDCSIREPTPNCRHPSLRSIRQTIYQPGWRQNFNTRDFAELYGLGSPVAALFFNCQRENGCGGRSV
;
A
#
# COMPACT_ATOMS: atom_id res chain seq x y z
N MET A 1 -15.72 -0.63 -23.16
CA MET A 1 -15.76 -0.63 -21.69
C MET A 1 -14.34 -0.93 -21.21
N SER A 2 -13.61 0.09 -20.74
CA SER A 2 -12.28 -0.14 -20.16
C SER A 2 -12.47 -0.89 -18.84
N ARG A 3 -11.98 -2.13 -18.74
CA ARG A 3 -12.01 -2.87 -17.48
C ARG A 3 -11.08 -2.18 -16.49
N ASP A 4 -11.51 -2.05 -15.24
CA ASP A 4 -10.71 -1.45 -14.17
C ASP A 4 -9.38 -2.22 -14.02
N PRO A 5 -8.21 -1.55 -14.15
CA PRO A 5 -6.92 -2.20 -14.00
C PRO A 5 -6.74 -2.97 -12.68
N LEU A 6 -7.36 -2.52 -11.59
CA LEU A 6 -7.28 -3.20 -10.29
C LEU A 6 -8.05 -4.53 -10.28
N VAL A 7 -9.14 -4.62 -11.05
CA VAL A 7 -9.90 -5.86 -11.26
C VAL A 7 -9.16 -6.78 -12.22
N VAL A 8 -8.60 -6.22 -13.31
CA VAL A 8 -7.81 -6.99 -14.29
C VAL A 8 -6.55 -7.57 -13.65
N GLY A 9 -5.90 -6.83 -12.76
CA GLY A 9 -4.75 -7.29 -11.99
C GLY A 9 -5.10 -8.19 -10.80
N HIS A 10 -6.37 -8.56 -10.62
CA HIS A 10 -6.88 -9.35 -9.48
C HIS A 10 -6.62 -8.75 -8.09
N VAL A 11 -6.26 -7.47 -8.00
CA VAL A 11 -6.03 -6.77 -6.73
C VAL A 11 -7.36 -6.60 -5.99
N VAL A 12 -8.36 -6.09 -6.70
CA VAL A 12 -9.76 -6.13 -6.25
C VAL A 12 -10.27 -7.55 -6.45
N GLY A 13 -10.72 -8.18 -5.38
CA GLY A 13 -11.03 -9.61 -5.32
C GLY A 13 -10.07 -10.36 -4.42
N ASP A 14 -8.77 -10.42 -4.75
CA ASP A 14 -7.82 -11.17 -3.93
C ASP A 14 -7.50 -10.43 -2.62
N ILE A 15 -7.23 -9.13 -2.69
CA ILE A 15 -6.64 -8.36 -1.57
C ILE A 15 -7.64 -7.41 -0.93
N MET A 16 -8.48 -6.78 -1.76
CA MET A 16 -9.43 -5.79 -1.30
C MET A 16 -10.79 -5.99 -1.96
N ASP A 17 -11.83 -5.55 -1.26
CA ASP A 17 -13.17 -5.53 -1.81
C ASP A 17 -13.34 -4.34 -2.78
N PRO A 18 -14.31 -4.39 -3.71
CA PRO A 18 -14.57 -3.27 -4.61
C PRO A 18 -14.83 -1.98 -3.84
N PHE A 19 -14.22 -0.88 -4.29
CA PHE A 19 -14.32 0.42 -3.65
C PHE A 19 -14.39 1.54 -4.70
N ILE A 20 -14.76 2.74 -4.26
CA ILE A 20 -14.78 3.93 -5.10
C ILE A 20 -13.50 4.72 -4.82
N THR A 21 -12.72 4.99 -5.86
CA THR A 21 -11.54 5.85 -5.75
C THR A 21 -11.97 7.29 -5.47
N THR A 22 -11.62 7.81 -4.28
CA THR A 22 -11.95 9.17 -3.84
C THR A 22 -10.71 10.06 -3.66
N ALA A 23 -9.51 9.47 -3.73
CA ALA A 23 -8.24 10.19 -3.69
C ALA A 23 -7.36 9.81 -4.90
N SER A 24 -6.55 10.76 -5.37
CA SER A 24 -5.53 10.52 -6.39
C SER A 24 -4.22 10.13 -5.70
N LEU A 25 -3.78 8.89 -5.90
CA LEU A 25 -2.53 8.35 -5.37
C LEU A 25 -1.47 8.34 -6.48
N ARG A 26 -0.36 9.06 -6.26
CA ARG A 26 0.81 9.06 -7.15
C ARG A 26 2.02 8.51 -6.39
N VAL A 27 2.61 7.46 -6.93
CA VAL A 27 3.78 6.79 -6.35
C VAL A 27 4.96 6.94 -7.30
N PHE A 28 6.10 7.39 -6.77
CA PHE A 28 7.32 7.59 -7.53
C PHE A 28 8.45 6.75 -6.94
N TYR A 29 9.03 5.88 -7.77
CA TYR A 29 10.30 5.24 -7.48
C TYR A 29 11.39 5.96 -8.28
N ASN A 30 12.38 6.53 -7.58
CA ASN A 30 13.37 7.43 -8.16
C ASN A 30 12.69 8.61 -8.89
N SER A 31 12.78 8.66 -10.23
CA SER A 31 12.14 9.67 -11.08
C SER A 31 11.01 9.10 -11.94
N LYS A 32 10.64 7.82 -11.76
CA LYS A 32 9.59 7.15 -12.52
C LYS A 32 8.29 7.20 -11.73
N GLU A 33 7.25 7.76 -12.34
CA GLU A 33 5.88 7.65 -11.85
C GLU A 33 5.33 6.26 -12.15
N MET A 34 4.69 5.67 -11.15
CA MET A 34 4.10 4.34 -11.24
C MET A 34 2.66 4.41 -11.72
N THR A 35 2.29 3.46 -12.56
CA THR A 35 0.90 3.20 -12.97
C THR A 35 0.55 1.74 -12.70
N ASN A 36 -0.74 1.41 -12.67
CA ASN A 36 -1.20 0.04 -12.47
C ASN A 36 -0.56 -0.94 -13.46
N GLY A 37 0.11 -1.97 -12.93
CA GLY A 37 0.81 -2.99 -13.72
C GLY A 37 2.20 -2.58 -14.20
N SER A 38 2.71 -1.41 -13.81
CA SER A 38 4.08 -0.99 -14.10
C SER A 38 5.10 -2.03 -13.62
N GLU A 39 6.11 -2.31 -14.44
CA GLU A 39 7.22 -3.21 -14.05
C GLU A 39 8.37 -2.44 -13.39
N LEU A 40 8.88 -3.03 -12.31
CA LEU A 40 10.08 -2.59 -11.59
C LEU A 40 11.04 -3.75 -11.38
N LYS A 41 12.33 -3.42 -11.36
CA LYS A 41 13.37 -4.34 -10.93
C LYS A 41 13.50 -4.30 -9.40
N PRO A 42 13.89 -5.40 -8.75
CA PRO A 42 14.20 -5.43 -7.32
C PRO A 42 15.19 -4.33 -6.89
N SER A 43 16.17 -4.02 -7.76
CA SER A 43 17.15 -2.94 -7.54
C SER A 43 16.50 -1.55 -7.43
N GLN A 44 15.33 -1.34 -8.03
CA GLN A 44 14.62 -0.06 -8.02
C GLN A 44 13.71 0.13 -6.81
N VAL A 45 13.34 -0.95 -6.12
CA VAL A 45 12.46 -0.94 -4.93
C VAL A 45 13.22 -1.05 -3.61
N LEU A 46 14.55 -0.93 -3.64
CA LEU A 46 15.39 -0.95 -2.43
C LEU A 46 15.09 0.25 -1.52
N ASN A 47 14.80 1.41 -2.11
CA ASN A 47 14.50 2.64 -1.39
C ASN A 47 12.99 2.86 -1.32
N GLN A 48 12.56 3.51 -0.23
CA GLN A 48 11.19 3.95 -0.07
C GLN A 48 10.77 4.88 -1.24
N PRO A 49 9.58 4.66 -1.87
CA PRO A 49 9.04 5.57 -2.87
C PRO A 49 8.60 6.90 -2.27
N ARG A 50 8.53 7.92 -3.13
CA ARG A 50 7.89 9.20 -2.82
C ARG A 50 6.40 9.07 -3.17
N ILE A 51 5.54 9.55 -2.29
CA ILE A 51 4.09 9.39 -2.41
C ILE A 51 3.44 10.77 -2.36
N HIS A 52 2.50 10.99 -3.27
CA HIS A 52 1.60 12.14 -3.27
C HIS A 52 0.17 11.63 -3.23
N ILE A 53 -0.63 12.21 -2.34
CA ILE A 53 -2.06 11.97 -2.23
C ILE A 53 -2.76 13.31 -2.42
N GLU A 54 -3.64 13.38 -3.41
CA GLU A 54 -4.44 14.57 -3.71
C GLU A 54 -5.93 14.22 -3.59
N GLY A 55 -6.78 15.23 -3.37
CA GLY A 55 -8.23 15.07 -3.39
C GLY A 55 -8.95 15.08 -2.03
N HIS A 56 -8.30 15.52 -0.95
CA HIS A 56 -8.95 15.64 0.35
C HIS A 56 -8.30 16.72 1.24
N ASP A 57 -8.96 17.04 2.35
CA ASP A 57 -8.47 17.99 3.34
C ASP A 57 -7.09 17.62 3.89
N MET A 58 -6.19 18.60 4.03
CA MET A 58 -4.85 18.45 4.65
C MET A 58 -4.88 17.96 6.12
N ARG A 59 -6.08 17.80 6.70
CA ARG A 59 -6.31 17.30 8.05
C ARG A 59 -6.60 15.80 8.08
N THR A 60 -6.95 15.20 6.93
CA THR A 60 -7.18 13.76 6.81
C THR A 60 -5.85 13.03 6.91
N LEU A 61 -5.84 11.98 7.74
CA LEU A 61 -4.66 11.15 7.97
C LEU A 61 -4.84 9.87 7.15
N TYR A 62 -3.74 9.42 6.53
CA TYR A 62 -3.75 8.25 5.66
C TYR A 62 -2.81 7.18 6.20
N THR A 63 -3.23 5.93 6.02
CA THR A 63 -2.42 4.75 6.27
C THR A 63 -2.02 4.16 4.92
N LEU A 64 -0.72 4.00 4.70
CA LEU A 64 -0.22 3.31 3.53
C LEU A 64 0.20 1.89 3.90
N VAL A 65 -0.35 0.92 3.19
CA VAL A 65 -0.01 -0.50 3.30
C VAL A 65 0.49 -1.00 1.95
N MET A 66 1.66 -1.63 1.94
CA MET A 66 2.23 -2.28 0.77
C MET A 66 2.39 -3.78 1.07
N VAL A 67 1.63 -4.59 0.34
CA VAL A 67 1.56 -6.04 0.48
C VAL A 67 2.03 -6.74 -0.80
N ASP A 68 2.67 -7.89 -0.64
CA ASP A 68 2.95 -8.83 -1.73
C ASP A 68 2.00 -10.03 -1.60
N PRO A 69 1.00 -10.15 -2.49
CA PRO A 69 0.08 -11.26 -2.46
C PRO A 69 0.71 -12.55 -2.98
N ASP A 70 1.84 -12.48 -3.67
CA ASP A 70 2.40 -13.61 -4.37
C ASP A 70 3.61 -14.19 -3.64
N ALA A 71 3.78 -13.90 -2.36
CA ALA A 71 4.91 -14.42 -1.58
C ALA A 71 4.75 -15.92 -1.22
N PRO A 72 5.82 -16.73 -1.32
CA PRO A 72 7.15 -16.43 -1.89
C PRO A 72 7.21 -16.44 -3.43
N SER A 73 6.22 -17.03 -4.11
CA SER A 73 6.10 -16.97 -5.57
C SER A 73 4.63 -17.06 -6.02
N PRO A 74 4.26 -16.47 -7.17
CA PRO A 74 2.87 -16.51 -7.66
C PRO A 74 2.32 -17.93 -7.84
N SER A 75 3.18 -18.89 -8.18
CA SER A 75 2.81 -20.30 -8.35
C SER A 75 2.66 -21.06 -7.03
N ASN A 76 3.17 -20.52 -5.92
CA ASN A 76 3.09 -21.13 -4.60
C ASN A 76 2.96 -20.06 -3.50
N PRO A 77 1.82 -19.35 -3.41
CA PRO A 77 1.64 -18.17 -2.56
C PRO A 77 1.34 -18.55 -1.09
N THR A 78 2.13 -19.46 -0.50
CA THR A 78 1.93 -20.00 0.86
C THR A 78 2.12 -18.98 1.99
N LYS A 79 2.66 -17.80 1.69
CA LYS A 79 2.87 -16.70 2.66
C LYS A 79 2.06 -15.45 2.31
N ARG A 80 1.09 -15.57 1.41
CA ARG A 80 0.13 -14.51 1.04
C ARG A 80 -0.67 -14.08 2.29
N GLU A 81 -0.83 -12.80 2.59
CA GLU A 81 -0.17 -11.62 2.03
C GLU A 81 1.12 -11.34 2.82
N TYR A 82 2.21 -10.93 2.15
CA TYR A 82 3.43 -10.55 2.84
C TYR A 82 3.53 -9.02 2.99
N LEU A 83 3.56 -8.52 4.22
CA LEU A 83 3.71 -7.11 4.49
C LEU A 83 5.15 -6.65 4.17
N HIS A 84 5.31 -6.04 3.00
CA HIS A 84 6.58 -5.46 2.58
C HIS A 84 6.86 -4.17 3.33
N TRP A 85 5.85 -3.30 3.44
CA TRP A 85 6.05 -1.99 4.03
C TRP A 85 4.75 -1.37 4.53
N GLN A 86 4.80 -0.74 5.71
CA GLN A 86 3.70 0.01 6.31
C GLN A 86 4.24 1.36 6.76
N ARG A 87 3.60 2.45 6.28
CA ARG A 87 3.88 3.81 6.77
C ARG A 87 2.60 4.41 7.31
N ASP A 88 2.68 4.81 8.57
CA ASP A 88 1.68 5.65 9.18
C ASP A 88 1.98 7.12 8.83
N CYS A 89 1.18 7.75 7.96
CA CYS A 89 1.30 9.18 7.68
C CYS A 89 0.60 10.04 8.76
N SER A 90 0.03 9.42 9.80
CA SER A 90 -0.57 10.07 10.97
C SER A 90 0.46 10.74 11.88
N ILE A 91 1.74 10.36 11.75
CA ILE A 91 2.84 11.01 12.46
C ILE A 91 3.21 12.28 11.69
N ARG A 92 2.53 13.39 12.01
CA ARG A 92 3.11 14.71 11.78
C ARG A 92 4.51 14.71 12.41
N GLU A 93 5.53 15.02 11.60
CA GLU A 93 6.85 15.42 12.09
C GLU A 93 6.66 16.32 13.33
N PRO A 94 7.28 16.02 14.49
CA PRO A 94 7.12 16.86 15.65
C PRO A 94 7.70 18.24 15.32
N THR A 95 6.83 19.21 15.07
CA THR A 95 7.25 20.61 14.94
C THR A 95 7.94 21.02 16.24
N PRO A 96 9.21 21.45 16.22
CA PRO A 96 10.04 21.58 17.43
C PRO A 96 9.56 22.63 18.45
N ASN A 97 8.52 23.43 18.15
CA ASN A 97 8.14 24.60 18.95
C ASN A 97 6.71 24.62 19.52
N CYS A 98 5.91 23.56 19.41
CA CYS A 98 4.52 23.62 19.90
C CYS A 98 4.36 22.98 21.28
N ARG A 99 4.58 23.77 22.35
CA ARG A 99 4.19 23.41 23.73
C ARG A 99 2.71 23.70 23.97
N HIS A 100 1.81 22.76 23.69
CA HIS A 100 0.49 22.72 24.33
C HIS A 100 0.03 21.27 24.50
N PRO A 101 -0.13 20.78 25.75
CA PRO A 101 -0.71 19.47 26.00
C PRO A 101 -2.20 19.64 26.34
N SER A 102 -3.10 19.48 25.38
CA SER A 102 -4.49 19.04 25.65
C SER A 102 -5.34 18.86 24.39
N LEU A 103 -6.23 17.86 24.50
CA LEU A 103 -7.40 17.54 23.67
C LEU A 103 -7.17 16.60 22.46
N ARG A 104 -7.22 15.31 22.82
CA ARG A 104 -7.66 14.11 22.07
C ARG A 104 -8.08 14.35 20.61
N SER A 105 -7.22 13.93 19.70
CA SER A 105 -7.67 13.01 18.66
C SER A 105 -7.06 11.67 19.01
N ILE A 106 -7.85 10.60 19.02
CA ILE A 106 -7.37 9.24 19.26
C ILE A 106 -6.44 8.91 18.07
N ARG A 107 -5.16 9.28 18.21
CA ARG A 107 -4.07 8.85 17.35
C ARG A 107 -3.85 7.39 17.65
N GLN A 108 -4.61 6.50 16.99
CA GLN A 108 -4.24 5.10 16.99
C GLN A 108 -2.90 5.00 16.27
N THR A 109 -1.82 4.87 17.05
CA THR A 109 -0.53 4.47 16.52
C THR A 109 -0.72 3.11 15.86
N ILE A 110 -0.64 3.07 14.54
CA ILE A 110 -0.79 1.83 13.80
C ILE A 110 0.54 1.10 13.91
N TYR A 111 0.60 0.12 14.82
CA TYR A 111 1.79 -0.70 15.00
C TYR A 111 1.97 -1.63 13.81
N GLN A 112 3.19 -1.72 13.29
CA GLN A 112 3.52 -2.77 12.33
C GLN A 112 3.42 -4.10 13.05
N PRO A 113 2.70 -5.10 12.52
CA PRO A 113 2.67 -6.42 13.13
C PRO A 113 4.10 -6.99 13.20
N GLY A 114 4.43 -7.67 14.29
CA GLY A 114 5.73 -8.33 14.46
C GLY A 114 5.96 -9.48 13.47
N TRP A 115 4.90 -9.92 12.78
CA TRP A 115 4.89 -10.89 11.70
C TRP A 115 4.58 -10.20 10.37
N ARG A 116 5.22 -10.66 9.28
CA ARG A 116 5.02 -10.09 7.93
C ARG A 116 4.19 -11.00 7.04
N GLN A 117 4.31 -12.31 7.21
CA GLN A 117 3.56 -13.31 6.45
C GLN A 117 2.12 -13.45 6.93
N ASN A 118 1.24 -13.93 6.05
CA ASN A 118 -0.18 -14.16 6.32
C ASN A 118 -0.89 -12.90 6.84
N PHE A 119 -0.42 -11.74 6.39
CA PHE A 119 -1.12 -10.49 6.60
C PHE A 119 -2.44 -10.53 5.83
N ASN A 120 -3.47 -9.88 6.36
CA ASN A 120 -4.75 -9.70 5.69
C ASN A 120 -5.11 -8.22 5.74
N THR A 121 -5.10 -7.59 4.58
CA THR A 121 -5.40 -6.16 4.43
C THR A 121 -6.83 -5.82 4.90
N ARG A 122 -7.79 -6.73 4.73
CA ARG A 122 -9.19 -6.52 5.14
C ARG A 122 -9.34 -6.52 6.66
N ASP A 123 -8.81 -7.56 7.31
CA ASP A 123 -8.87 -7.68 8.77
C ASP A 123 -8.14 -6.51 9.45
N PHE A 124 -7.03 -6.07 8.84
CA PHE A 124 -6.30 -4.89 9.30
C PHE A 124 -7.13 -3.61 9.20
N ALA A 125 -7.82 -3.40 8.07
CA ALA A 125 -8.69 -2.24 7.89
C ALA A 125 -9.86 -2.24 8.88
N GLU A 126 -10.44 -3.41 9.18
CA GLU A 126 -11.50 -3.56 10.17
C GLU A 126 -11.00 -3.32 11.60
N LEU A 127 -9.86 -3.92 11.96
CA LEU A 127 -9.26 -3.80 13.30
C LEU A 127 -8.96 -2.35 13.70
N TYR A 128 -8.48 -1.55 12.75
CA TYR A 128 -8.15 -0.14 12.97
C TYR A 128 -9.27 0.82 12.54
N GLY A 129 -10.43 0.32 12.11
CA GLY A 129 -11.56 1.15 11.68
C GLY A 129 -11.23 2.08 10.52
N LEU A 130 -10.37 1.65 9.59
CA LEU A 130 -9.93 2.46 8.44
C LEU A 130 -11.02 2.61 7.38
N GLY A 131 -11.96 1.67 7.31
CA GLY A 131 -13.01 1.63 6.30
C GLY A 131 -12.50 1.19 4.92
N SER A 132 -13.28 1.50 3.88
CA SER A 132 -12.92 1.18 2.49
C SER A 132 -11.70 1.98 2.04
N PRO A 133 -10.80 1.39 1.21
CA PRO A 133 -9.67 2.11 0.67
C PRO A 133 -10.14 3.29 -0.19
N VAL A 134 -9.36 4.38 -0.18
CA VAL A 134 -9.64 5.60 -0.96
C VAL A 134 -8.89 5.64 -2.29
N ALA A 135 -7.81 4.87 -2.39
CA ALA A 135 -6.97 4.70 -3.56
C ALA A 135 -6.14 3.42 -3.43
N ALA A 136 -5.81 2.79 -4.56
CA ALA A 136 -4.89 1.66 -4.64
C ALA A 136 -4.06 1.73 -5.91
N LEU A 137 -2.84 1.18 -5.85
CA LEU A 137 -1.93 1.06 -6.98
C LEU A 137 -1.14 -0.23 -6.83
N PHE A 138 -0.96 -0.97 -7.91
CA PHE A 138 -0.07 -2.14 -7.95
C PHE A 138 1.00 -2.00 -9.02
N PHE A 139 2.14 -2.65 -8.78
CA PHE A 139 3.24 -2.76 -9.71
C PHE A 139 3.79 -4.19 -9.64
N ASN A 140 4.38 -4.63 -10.74
CA ASN A 140 5.00 -5.95 -10.86
C ASN A 140 6.49 -5.83 -10.57
N CYS A 141 7.02 -6.75 -9.75
CA CYS A 141 8.45 -6.84 -9.48
C CYS A 141 8.93 -8.27 -9.74
N GLN A 142 9.78 -8.46 -10.74
CA GLN A 142 10.34 -9.78 -11.08
C GLN A 142 11.85 -9.79 -10.82
N ARG A 143 12.38 -10.90 -10.31
CA ARG A 143 13.83 -11.07 -10.08
C ARG A 143 14.61 -10.78 -11.36
N GLU A 144 15.67 -9.97 -11.26
CA GLU A 144 16.54 -9.61 -12.40
C GLU A 144 17.09 -10.83 -13.15
N ASN A 145 17.23 -11.98 -12.49
CA ASN A 145 17.76 -13.23 -13.06
C ASN A 145 16.91 -14.48 -12.73
N GLY A 146 15.57 -14.40 -12.77
CA GLY A 146 14.68 -15.53 -12.45
C GLY A 146 13.71 -15.91 -13.57
N CYS A 147 13.88 -17.11 -14.13
CA CYS A 147 12.95 -17.74 -15.06
C CYS A 147 11.66 -18.14 -14.31
N GLY A 148 10.57 -17.38 -14.48
CA GLY A 148 9.31 -17.66 -13.78
C GLY A 148 8.40 -16.44 -13.73
N GLY A 149 8.06 -15.88 -14.88
CA GLY A 149 6.99 -14.88 -14.98
C GLY A 149 5.62 -15.55 -14.91
N ARG A 150 4.62 -14.82 -14.39
CA ARG A 150 3.21 -15.12 -14.67
C ARG A 150 3.00 -14.92 -16.18
N SER A 151 2.75 -16.00 -16.91
CA SER A 151 2.11 -15.87 -18.22
C SER A 151 0.68 -15.40 -17.98
N VAL A 152 0.39 -14.18 -18.41
CA VAL A 152 -0.98 -13.67 -18.59
C VAL A 152 -1.68 -14.40 -19.72
#